data_AF-A0A7R9MDK5-F1
#
_entry.id   AF-A0A7R9MDK5-F1
#
_cell.length_a   1.000
_cell.length_b   1.000
_cell.length_c   1.000
_cell.angle_alpha   90.00
_cell.angle_beta   90.00
_cell.angle_gamma   90.00
#
_symmetry.space_group_name_H-M   'P 1'
#
loop_
_entity.id
_entity.type
_entity.pdbx_description
1 polymer ?
#
loop_
_entity_poly.entity_id
_entity_poly.type
_entity_poly.pdbx_seq_one_letter_code
_entity_poly.pdbx_strand_id
1 'polypeptide(L)'
;MDSVSMGMGGMGRRVGAVVAQQEYLLQGSILDDSCEQLLHKLRGFCDNCDSSPETFQDHEMVFTIRAPNGSNTSLRVRKSMDVLQNPYHLRYLGQQELGDKNRATIVRNCIDCSTSSDCVSFLQEMGFKLDYEFVLKGYMFRKGRMKVIVAKLFRVQPNASPEALEPLSQSYLVELSVNAPTGQEGIADEMKLFADSLKPLVILDKVDTRRLQM
;
A
#
# COMPACT_ATOMS: atom_id res chain seq x y z
N MET A 1 -37.82 -52.43 -10.87
CA MET A 1 -37.18 -52.15 -9.58
C MET A 1 -35.77 -52.69 -9.74
N ASP A 2 -34.75 -51.90 -10.05
CA ASP A 2 -34.39 -50.62 -9.44
C ASP A 2 -33.78 -49.63 -10.43
N SER A 3 -34.16 -48.37 -10.22
CA SER A 3 -33.72 -47.19 -10.97
C SER A 3 -32.34 -46.73 -10.46
N VAL A 4 -31.33 -46.74 -11.31
CA VAL A 4 -30.02 -46.13 -10.99
C VAL A 4 -30.14 -44.63 -11.27
N SER A 5 -30.29 -43.86 -10.20
CA SER A 5 -30.29 -42.39 -10.20
C SER A 5 -28.87 -41.88 -10.51
N MET A 6 -28.72 -41.19 -11.64
CA MET A 6 -27.55 -40.35 -11.92
C MET A 6 -27.59 -39.12 -11.00
N GLY A 7 -26.80 -39.15 -9.93
CA GLY A 7 -26.48 -37.97 -9.16
C GLY A 7 -25.56 -37.05 -9.96
N MET A 8 -26.13 -36.04 -10.63
CA MET A 8 -25.37 -34.89 -11.12
C MET A 8 -24.83 -34.13 -9.91
N GLY A 9 -23.62 -34.50 -9.46
CA GLY A 9 -22.83 -33.71 -8.54
C GLY A 9 -22.43 -32.41 -9.21
N GLY A 10 -23.28 -31.39 -9.07
CA GLY A 10 -22.96 -30.03 -9.48
C GLY A 10 -21.67 -29.61 -8.78
N MET A 11 -20.60 -29.55 -9.55
CA MET A 11 -19.31 -29.00 -9.14
C MET A 11 -19.47 -27.48 -9.00
N GLY A 12 -20.19 -27.05 -7.96
CA GLY A 12 -20.26 -25.67 -7.54
C GLY A 12 -18.86 -25.24 -7.17
N ARG A 13 -18.19 -24.57 -8.10
CA ARG A 13 -16.89 -23.95 -7.94
C ARG A 13 -17.03 -23.01 -6.74
N ARG A 14 -16.59 -23.44 -5.55
CA ARG A 14 -16.52 -22.58 -4.37
C ARG A 14 -15.66 -21.40 -4.79
N VAL A 15 -16.27 -20.24 -4.99
CA VAL A 15 -15.54 -18.97 -5.00
C VAL A 15 -14.80 -18.96 -3.68
N GLY A 16 -13.47 -19.08 -3.71
CA GLY A 16 -12.65 -19.16 -2.51
C GLY A 16 -13.05 -18.02 -1.57
N ALA A 17 -13.30 -18.34 -0.31
CA ALA A 17 -13.66 -17.32 0.67
C ALA A 17 -12.56 -16.25 0.66
N VAL A 18 -12.94 -15.01 0.37
CA VAL A 18 -12.01 -13.88 0.43
C VAL A 18 -11.60 -13.75 1.90
N VAL A 19 -10.35 -14.10 2.20
CA VAL A 19 -9.82 -13.98 3.56
C VAL A 19 -9.74 -12.49 3.87
N ALA A 20 -10.39 -12.07 4.95
CA ALA A 20 -10.34 -10.68 5.39
C ALA A 20 -8.90 -10.33 5.82
N GLN A 21 -8.25 -9.47 5.03
CA GLN A 21 -6.91 -8.98 5.30
C GLN A 21 -6.96 -7.58 5.93
N GLN A 22 -6.06 -7.38 6.88
CA GLN A 22 -5.80 -6.09 7.51
C GLN A 22 -4.40 -5.63 7.14
N GLU A 23 -4.27 -4.33 6.89
CA GLU A 23 -2.99 -3.64 6.77
C GLU A 23 -2.69 -2.95 8.10
N TYR A 24 -1.52 -3.24 8.65
CA TYR A 24 -0.92 -2.54 9.76
C TYR A 24 0.06 -1.52 9.18
N LEU A 25 -0.03 -0.26 9.59
CA LEU A 25 0.73 0.83 8.99
C LEU A 25 1.29 1.79 10.05
N LEU A 26 2.56 2.16 9.87
CA LEU A 26 3.23 3.29 10.50
C LEU A 26 3.91 4.14 9.43
N GLN A 27 3.86 5.46 9.61
CA GLN A 27 4.42 6.41 8.64
C GLN A 27 5.28 7.45 9.34
N GLY A 28 6.25 7.96 8.61
CA GLY A 28 7.08 9.08 9.01
C GLY A 28 7.75 9.69 7.79
N SER A 29 8.64 10.65 8.02
CA SER A 29 9.42 11.27 6.96
C SER A 29 10.86 11.49 7.41
N ILE A 30 11.75 11.59 6.43
CA ILE A 30 13.15 11.91 6.65
C ILE A 30 13.61 12.93 5.60
N LEU A 31 14.42 13.90 6.01
CA LEU A 31 15.00 14.89 5.09
C LEU A 31 15.96 14.21 4.11
N ASP A 32 16.08 14.79 2.91
CA ASP A 32 16.96 14.29 1.85
C ASP A 32 18.40 14.04 2.36
N ASP A 33 18.95 14.98 3.12
CA ASP A 33 20.32 14.93 3.66
C ASP A 33 20.57 13.76 4.62
N SER A 34 19.50 13.24 5.26
CA SER A 34 19.60 12.14 6.22
C SER A 34 19.17 10.79 5.62
N CYS A 35 18.71 10.78 4.36
CA CYS A 35 18.19 9.59 3.71
C CYS A 35 19.23 8.47 3.64
N GLU A 36 20.47 8.76 3.24
CA GLU A 36 21.53 7.75 3.14
C GLU A 36 21.82 7.05 4.47
N GLN A 37 21.78 7.80 5.58
CA GLN A 37 22.00 7.24 6.92
C GLN A 37 20.88 6.25 7.28
N LEU A 38 19.63 6.56 6.94
CA LEU A 38 18.51 5.65 7.13
C LEU A 38 18.65 4.40 6.25
N LEU A 39 19.01 4.56 4.97
CA LEU A 39 19.21 3.42 4.06
C LEU A 39 20.33 2.50 4.54
N HIS A 40 21.42 3.05 5.07
CA HIS A 40 22.50 2.27 5.65
C HIS A 40 22.03 1.52 6.91
N LYS A 41 21.28 2.18 7.80
CA LYS A 41 20.72 1.54 9.00
C LYS A 41 19.74 0.42 8.65
N LEU A 42 18.85 0.64 7.67
CA LEU A 42 17.88 -0.37 7.22
C LEU A 42 18.56 -1.61 6.64
N ARG A 43 19.68 -1.47 5.91
CA ARG A 43 20.46 -2.63 5.44
C ARG A 43 20.95 -3.51 6.58
N GLY A 44 21.35 -2.93 7.70
CA GLY A 44 21.80 -3.69 8.87
C GLY A 44 20.67 -4.41 9.63
N PHE A 45 19.41 -4.04 9.42
CA PHE A 45 18.27 -4.64 10.13
C PHE A 45 17.40 -5.55 9.26
N CYS A 46 17.40 -5.34 7.94
CA CYS A 46 16.55 -6.03 6.99
C CYS A 46 17.29 -7.22 6.36
N ASP A 47 16.51 -8.19 5.89
CA ASP A 47 17.04 -9.48 5.41
C ASP A 47 17.85 -9.34 4.10
N ASN A 48 17.74 -8.19 3.44
CA ASN A 48 18.45 -7.84 2.21
C ASN A 48 19.85 -7.26 2.48
N CYS A 49 20.55 -7.72 3.53
CA CYS A 49 21.82 -7.12 3.98
C CYS A 49 22.94 -7.20 2.91
N ASP A 50 22.94 -8.28 2.11
CA ASP A 50 24.01 -8.55 1.13
C ASP A 50 23.70 -8.06 -0.30
N SER A 51 22.51 -7.49 -0.53
CA SER A 51 22.09 -7.00 -1.85
C SER A 51 21.92 -5.48 -1.87
N SER A 52 22.04 -4.88 -3.06
CA SER A 52 21.64 -3.48 -3.23
C SER A 52 20.16 -3.34 -2.88
N PRO A 53 19.75 -2.27 -2.17
CA PRO A 53 18.36 -2.00 -1.85
C PRO A 53 17.50 -2.10 -3.11
N GLU A 54 16.41 -2.85 -3.03
CA GLU A 54 15.48 -3.00 -4.14
C GLU A 54 14.88 -1.62 -4.45
N THR A 55 15.17 -1.08 -5.62
CA THR A 55 14.57 0.17 -6.07
C THR A 55 13.25 -0.10 -6.76
N PHE A 56 12.33 0.86 -6.64
CA PHE A 56 11.07 0.80 -7.36
C PHE A 56 10.65 2.20 -7.83
N GLN A 57 9.92 2.20 -8.94
CA GLN A 57 9.19 3.34 -9.47
C GLN A 57 7.76 2.89 -9.81
N ASP A 58 6.80 3.42 -9.06
CA ASP A 58 5.37 3.09 -9.19
C ASP A 58 4.56 4.35 -9.51
N HIS A 59 3.70 4.26 -10.53
CA HIS A 59 2.65 5.24 -10.78
C HIS A 59 1.40 4.84 -9.99
N GLU A 60 0.98 5.69 -9.06
CA GLU A 60 -0.25 5.50 -8.27
C GLU A 60 -1.32 6.51 -8.70
N MET A 61 -2.51 5.99 -8.99
CA MET A 61 -3.72 6.73 -9.34
C MET A 61 -4.80 6.45 -8.31
N VAL A 62 -5.38 7.50 -7.73
CA VAL A 62 -6.42 7.39 -6.71
C VAL A 62 -7.76 7.77 -7.31
N PHE A 63 -8.67 6.81 -7.33
CA PHE A 63 -10.03 6.95 -7.83
C PHE A 63 -11.00 7.08 -6.67
N THR A 64 -12.02 7.92 -6.82
CA THR A 64 -13.08 8.08 -5.82
C THR A 64 -14.45 8.00 -6.47
N ILE A 65 -15.41 7.46 -5.74
CA ILE A 65 -16.83 7.50 -6.08
C ILE A 65 -17.62 7.92 -4.85
N ARG A 66 -18.58 8.82 -5.05
CA ARG A 66 -19.54 9.22 -4.03
C ARG A 66 -20.85 8.49 -4.30
N ALA A 67 -21.23 7.61 -3.39
CA ALA A 67 -22.50 6.91 -3.47
C ALA A 67 -23.66 7.87 -3.15
N PRO A 68 -24.90 7.59 -3.61
CA PRO A 68 -26.07 8.44 -3.39
C PRO A 68 -26.41 8.65 -1.90
N ASN A 69 -26.03 7.70 -1.04
CA ASN A 69 -26.17 7.78 0.42
C ASN A 69 -25.12 8.69 1.08
N GLY A 70 -24.25 9.36 0.30
CA GLY A 70 -23.19 10.23 0.79
C GLY A 70 -21.89 9.52 1.16
N SER A 71 -21.81 8.18 1.10
CA SER A 71 -20.55 7.47 1.40
C SER A 71 -19.55 7.64 0.27
N ASN A 72 -18.31 7.98 0.60
CA ASN A 72 -17.21 8.05 -0.35
C ASN A 72 -16.37 6.76 -0.29
N THR A 73 -16.16 6.13 -1.43
CA THR A 73 -15.27 4.98 -1.60
C THR A 73 -14.07 5.40 -2.43
N SER A 74 -12.88 5.01 -2.01
CA SER A 74 -11.64 5.25 -2.75
C SER A 74 -10.98 3.93 -3.13
N LEU A 75 -10.46 3.87 -4.35
CA LEU A 75 -9.66 2.78 -4.88
C LEU A 75 -8.32 3.33 -5.36
N ARG A 76 -7.24 2.59 -5.14
CA ARG A 76 -5.91 2.93 -5.63
C ARG A 76 -5.50 1.96 -6.71
N VAL A 77 -5.13 2.48 -7.87
CA VAL A 77 -4.53 1.72 -8.96
C VAL A 77 -3.04 2.00 -8.96
N ARG A 78 -2.22 0.96 -8.97
CA ARG A 78 -0.76 1.06 -9.01
C ARG A 78 -0.23 0.34 -10.25
N LYS A 79 0.70 0.97 -10.95
CA LYS A 79 1.46 0.36 -12.04
C LYS A 79 2.96 0.57 -11.83
N SER A 80 3.71 -0.53 -11.84
CA SER A 80 5.17 -0.44 -11.87
C SER A 80 5.64 0.12 -13.21
N MET A 81 6.48 1.15 -13.14
CA MET A 81 7.14 1.80 -14.28
C MET A 81 8.47 1.13 -14.63
N ASP A 82 9.14 0.51 -13.65
CA ASP A 82 10.40 -0.22 -13.89
C ASP A 82 10.16 -1.55 -14.59
N VAL A 83 9.06 -2.23 -14.25
CA VAL A 83 8.70 -3.54 -14.81
C VAL A 83 7.37 -3.43 -15.54
N LEU A 84 7.44 -3.02 -16.80
CA LEU A 84 6.24 -2.76 -17.61
C LEU A 84 5.35 -3.99 -17.81
N GLN A 85 5.91 -5.20 -17.73
CA GLN A 85 5.17 -6.45 -17.83
C GLN A 85 4.34 -6.78 -16.57
N ASN A 86 4.62 -6.14 -15.43
CA ASN A 86 3.83 -6.37 -14.21
C ASN A 86 2.40 -5.89 -14.42
N PRO A 87 1.40 -6.66 -13.96
CA PRO A 87 -0.01 -6.28 -14.05
C PRO A 87 -0.28 -5.00 -13.25
N TYR A 88 -1.42 -4.37 -13.53
CA TYR A 88 -1.93 -3.29 -12.70
C TYR A 88 -2.40 -3.88 -11.37
N HIS A 89 -2.21 -3.16 -10.28
CA HIS A 89 -2.71 -3.56 -8.97
C HIS A 89 -3.84 -2.64 -8.55
N LEU A 90 -5.00 -3.22 -8.27
CA LEU A 90 -6.14 -2.50 -7.72
C LEU A 90 -6.22 -2.78 -6.22
N ARG A 91 -6.23 -1.73 -5.42
CA ARG A 91 -6.27 -1.81 -3.97
C ARG A 91 -7.42 -1.01 -3.40
N TYR A 92 -8.22 -1.65 -2.55
CA TYR A 92 -9.17 -1.00 -1.66
C TYR A 92 -8.58 -0.90 -0.26
N LEU A 93 -8.73 0.26 0.37
CA LEU A 93 -8.33 0.52 1.74
C LEU A 93 -9.55 1.00 2.52
N GLY A 94 -9.91 0.25 3.55
CA GLY A 94 -11.02 0.57 4.45
C GLY A 94 -10.71 1.77 5.35
N GLN A 95 -11.72 2.18 6.11
CA GLN A 95 -11.54 3.20 7.13
C GLN A 95 -10.54 2.75 8.19
N GLN A 96 -9.72 3.69 8.67
CA GLN A 96 -8.78 3.44 9.75
C GLN A 96 -9.57 3.19 11.04
N GLU A 97 -9.23 2.13 11.78
CA GLU A 97 -9.76 1.83 13.10
C GLU A 97 -9.15 2.80 14.12
N LEU A 98 -9.63 4.05 14.11
CA LEU A 98 -9.10 5.17 14.91
C LEU A 98 -9.57 5.17 16.38
N GLY A 99 -10.37 4.17 16.78
CA GLY A 99 -11.01 4.14 18.10
C GLY A 99 -10.10 3.75 19.26
N ASP A 100 -9.01 3.01 19.00
CA ASP A 100 -8.15 2.48 20.05
C ASP A 100 -6.83 3.25 20.15
N LYS A 101 -6.74 4.17 21.12
CA LYS A 101 -5.51 4.93 21.40
C LYS A 101 -4.34 4.03 21.80
N ASN A 102 -4.63 2.85 22.38
CA ASN A 102 -3.61 1.92 22.87
C ASN A 102 -2.95 1.11 21.75
N ARG A 103 -3.56 1.04 20.56
CA ARG A 103 -2.95 0.32 19.44
C ARG A 103 -1.71 1.03 18.94
N ALA A 104 -0.62 0.28 18.78
CA ALA A 104 0.67 0.82 18.38
C ALA A 104 0.74 1.24 16.91
N THR A 105 -0.17 0.74 16.05
CA THR A 105 -0.18 1.01 14.59
C THR A 105 -1.57 1.40 14.11
N ILE A 106 -1.66 1.99 12.91
CA ILE A 106 -2.93 2.11 12.18
C ILE A 106 -3.31 0.71 11.70
N VAL A 107 -4.58 0.33 11.86
CA VAL A 107 -5.14 -0.92 11.32
C VAL A 107 -6.34 -0.58 10.45
N ARG A 108 -6.39 -1.14 9.25
CA ARG A 108 -7.51 -0.99 8.32
C ARG A 108 -7.69 -2.21 7.45
N ASN A 109 -8.91 -2.45 6.99
CA ASN A 109 -9.18 -3.49 6.00
C ASN A 109 -8.45 -3.16 4.69
N CYS A 110 -7.86 -4.17 4.07
CA CYS A 110 -7.15 -4.04 2.80
C CYS A 110 -7.58 -5.17 1.87
N ILE A 111 -7.86 -4.84 0.62
CA ILE A 111 -8.08 -5.81 -0.45
C ILE A 111 -7.17 -5.40 -1.60
N ASP A 112 -6.36 -6.33 -2.08
CA ASP A 112 -5.44 -6.11 -3.21
C ASP A 112 -5.66 -7.22 -4.24
N CYS A 113 -5.75 -6.84 -5.51
CA CYS A 113 -5.80 -7.79 -6.61
C CYS A 113 -5.02 -7.29 -7.83
N SER A 114 -4.45 -8.23 -8.56
CA SER A 114 -3.87 -7.98 -9.87
C SER A 114 -4.97 -7.86 -10.91
N THR A 115 -4.80 -6.92 -11.84
CA THR A 115 -5.76 -6.54 -12.87
C THR A 115 -5.05 -6.31 -14.21
N SER A 116 -5.82 -6.35 -15.28
CA SER A 116 -5.38 -6.02 -16.64
C SER A 116 -5.24 -4.50 -16.83
N SER A 117 -4.67 -4.10 -17.97
CA SER A 117 -4.39 -2.70 -18.30
C SER A 117 -5.62 -1.83 -18.53
N ASP A 118 -6.79 -2.44 -18.75
CA ASP A 118 -8.08 -1.78 -18.91
C ASP A 118 -8.74 -1.37 -17.58
N CYS A 119 -8.12 -1.69 -16.44
CA CYS A 119 -8.61 -1.36 -15.10
C CYS A 119 -9.00 0.11 -14.95
N VAL A 120 -8.20 1.03 -15.51
CA VAL A 120 -8.48 2.48 -15.46
C VAL A 120 -9.78 2.82 -16.19
N SER A 121 -9.95 2.34 -17.41
CA SER A 121 -11.16 2.56 -18.21
C SER A 121 -12.38 1.94 -17.53
N PHE A 122 -12.24 0.72 -17.00
CA PHE A 122 -13.29 0.03 -16.27
C PHE A 122 -13.77 0.82 -15.04
N LEU A 123 -12.85 1.39 -14.25
CA LEU A 123 -13.21 2.23 -13.10
C LEU A 123 -13.97 3.49 -13.54
N GLN A 124 -13.53 4.15 -14.61
CA GLN A 124 -14.20 5.33 -15.15
C GLN A 124 -15.62 5.02 -15.65
N GLU A 125 -15.79 3.88 -16.34
CA GLU A 125 -17.10 3.40 -16.80
C GLU A 125 -18.05 3.06 -15.63
N MET A 126 -17.51 2.57 -14.51
CA MET A 126 -18.27 2.38 -13.26
C MET A 126 -18.63 3.69 -12.55
N GLY A 127 -18.16 4.84 -13.04
CA GLY A 127 -18.45 6.16 -12.48
C GLY A 127 -17.46 6.63 -11.41
N PHE A 128 -16.32 5.94 -11.23
CA PHE A 128 -15.23 6.49 -10.44
C PHE A 128 -14.58 7.66 -11.17
N LYS A 129 -14.16 8.65 -10.40
CA LYS A 129 -13.41 9.81 -10.89
C LYS A 129 -11.98 9.72 -10.37
N LEU A 130 -11.02 10.03 -11.24
CA LEU A 130 -9.64 10.25 -10.81
C LEU A 130 -9.61 11.49 -9.91
N ASP A 131 -9.13 11.32 -8.68
CA ASP A 131 -8.98 12.38 -7.69
C ASP A 131 -7.59 13.01 -7.80
N TYR A 132 -6.56 12.18 -7.68
CA TYR A 132 -5.17 12.58 -7.88
C TYR A 132 -4.30 11.40 -8.29
N GLU A 133 -3.13 11.70 -8.85
CA GLU A 133 -2.12 10.73 -9.24
C GLU A 133 -0.72 11.26 -8.94
N PHE A 134 0.22 10.35 -8.70
CA PHE A 134 1.60 10.66 -8.35
C PHE A 134 2.52 9.48 -8.70
N VAL A 135 3.82 9.76 -8.82
CA VAL A 135 4.84 8.71 -8.96
C VAL A 135 5.60 8.59 -7.64
N LEU A 136 5.73 7.36 -7.14
CA LEU A 136 6.63 7.02 -6.06
C LEU A 136 7.91 6.46 -6.66
N LYS A 137 9.06 7.00 -6.25
CA LYS A 137 10.36 6.43 -6.56
C LYS A 137 11.17 6.28 -5.28
N GLY A 138 11.71 5.10 -5.03
CA GLY A 138 12.36 4.84 -3.76
C GLY A 138 12.99 3.47 -3.63
N TYR A 139 13.19 3.10 -2.37
CA TYR A 139 13.82 1.87 -1.94
C TYR A 139 12.83 1.03 -1.14
N MET A 140 12.88 -0.29 -1.32
CA MET A 140 12.10 -1.27 -0.60
C MET A 140 13.01 -2.20 0.20
N PHE A 141 12.66 -2.41 1.45
CA PHE A 141 13.32 -3.34 2.36
C PHE A 141 12.31 -4.30 2.97
N ARG A 142 12.76 -5.52 3.25
CA ARG A 142 11.95 -6.55 3.92
C ARG A 142 12.65 -7.07 5.17
N LYS A 143 11.89 -7.26 6.23
CA LYS A 143 12.30 -7.93 7.47
C LYS A 143 11.21 -8.91 7.87
N GLY A 144 11.36 -10.18 7.53
CA GLY A 144 10.28 -11.16 7.60
C GLY A 144 9.06 -10.67 6.82
N ARG A 145 7.92 -10.52 7.52
CA ARG A 145 6.66 -10.02 6.94
C ARG A 145 6.55 -8.49 6.86
N MET A 146 7.48 -7.76 7.48
CA MET A 146 7.49 -6.30 7.47
C MET A 146 8.08 -5.78 6.17
N LYS A 147 7.36 -4.86 5.53
CA LYS A 147 7.81 -4.12 4.37
C LYS A 147 8.06 -2.67 4.78
N VAL A 148 9.28 -2.19 4.55
CA VAL A 148 9.65 -0.78 4.71
C VAL A 148 9.87 -0.19 3.33
N ILE A 149 9.22 0.93 3.04
CA ILE A 149 9.54 1.73 1.85
C ILE A 149 10.09 3.08 2.28
N VAL A 150 11.11 3.55 1.56
CA VAL A 150 11.67 4.90 1.67
C VAL A 150 11.56 5.52 0.29
N ALA A 151 10.56 6.37 0.08
CA ALA A 151 10.17 6.82 -1.25
C ALA A 151 9.93 8.32 -1.32
N LYS A 152 10.29 8.90 -2.47
CA LYS A 152 10.02 10.29 -2.81
C LYS A 152 8.81 10.35 -3.72
N LEU A 153 7.93 11.30 -3.46
CA LEU A 153 6.73 11.54 -4.25
C LEU A 153 7.04 12.57 -5.32
N PHE A 154 6.59 12.29 -6.54
CA PHE A 154 6.75 13.15 -7.69
C PHE A 154 5.39 13.50 -8.26
N ARG A 155 5.24 14.75 -8.70
CA ARG A 155 4.04 15.22 -9.36
C ARG A 155 3.97 14.68 -10.78
N VAL A 156 2.83 14.11 -11.16
CA VAL A 156 2.53 13.81 -12.57
C VAL A 156 2.01 15.09 -13.22
N GLN A 157 2.68 15.54 -14.28
CA GLN A 157 2.24 16.69 -15.07
C GLN A 157 1.67 16.19 -16.41
N PRO A 158 0.47 16.64 -16.83
CA PRO A 158 -0.19 16.14 -18.05
C PRO A 158 0.63 16.30 -19.35
N ASN A 159 1.53 17.29 -19.39
CA ASN A 159 2.27 17.69 -20.59
C ASN A 159 3.79 17.60 -20.42
N ALA A 160 4.30 17.04 -19.31
CA ALA A 160 5.73 16.89 -19.11
C ALA A 160 6.23 15.59 -19.72
N SER A 161 7.48 15.60 -20.20
CA SER A 161 8.15 14.35 -20.57
C SER A 161 8.23 13.42 -19.34
N PRO A 162 8.19 12.09 -19.52
CA PRO A 162 8.33 11.12 -18.43
C PRO A 162 9.61 11.29 -17.58
N GLU A 163 10.59 12.02 -18.10
CA GLU A 163 11.88 12.29 -17.47
C GLU A 163 11.88 13.54 -16.58
N ALA A 164 10.90 14.43 -16.72
CA ALA A 164 10.78 15.68 -15.96
C ALA A 164 9.89 15.51 -14.71
N LEU A 165 10.16 14.48 -13.91
CA LEU A 165 9.46 14.27 -12.64
C LEU A 165 9.95 15.28 -11.60
N GLU A 166 9.05 16.17 -11.18
CA GLU A 166 9.33 17.16 -10.13
C GLU A 166 8.98 16.59 -8.74
N PRO A 167 9.92 16.57 -7.78
CA PRO A 167 9.65 16.08 -6.44
C PRO A 167 8.70 17.02 -5.69
N LEU A 168 7.74 16.46 -4.95
CA LEU A 168 6.77 17.25 -4.17
C LEU A 168 7.37 17.87 -2.90
N SER A 169 8.48 17.33 -2.39
CA SER A 169 9.10 17.82 -1.16
C SER A 169 10.60 17.50 -1.10
N GLN A 170 11.30 18.11 -0.13
CA GLN A 170 12.71 17.85 0.22
C GLN A 170 12.84 16.73 1.26
N SER A 171 11.90 15.78 1.25
CA SER A 171 11.87 14.66 2.17
C SER A 171 11.43 13.38 1.48
N TYR A 172 11.86 12.26 2.04
CA TYR A 172 11.36 10.93 1.72
C TYR A 172 10.25 10.56 2.70
N LEU A 173 9.16 10.03 2.16
CA LEU A 173 8.15 9.31 2.91
C LEU A 173 8.73 7.96 3.32
N VAL A 174 8.59 7.62 4.60
CA VAL A 174 8.97 6.32 5.13
C VAL A 174 7.70 5.63 5.61
N GLU A 175 7.40 4.47 5.03
CA GLU A 175 6.27 3.64 5.48
C GLU A 175 6.74 2.27 5.93
N LEU A 176 6.24 1.83 7.07
CA LEU A 176 6.38 0.47 7.58
C LEU A 176 4.99 -0.18 7.55
N SER A 177 4.87 -1.28 6.81
CA SER A 177 3.59 -1.95 6.57
C SER A 177 3.68 -3.46 6.70
N VAL A 178 2.59 -4.07 7.15
CA VAL A 178 2.37 -5.53 7.17
C VAL A 178 0.94 -5.81 6.72
N ASN A 179 0.78 -6.74 5.78
CA ASN A 179 -0.52 -7.30 5.42
C ASN A 179 -0.68 -8.66 6.09
N ALA A 180 -1.76 -8.84 6.85
CA ALA A 180 -2.01 -10.08 7.57
C ALA A 180 -3.51 -10.40 7.65
N PRO A 181 -3.90 -11.67 7.86
CA PRO A 181 -5.27 -12.02 8.23
C PRO A 181 -5.73 -11.26 9.46
N THR A 182 -7.04 -11.01 9.55
CA THR A 182 -7.66 -10.29 10.67
C THR A 182 -7.40 -11.00 12.01
N GLY A 183 -7.15 -10.22 13.07
CA GLY A 183 -7.05 -10.73 14.45
C GLY A 183 -5.64 -11.05 14.97
N GLN A 184 -4.58 -10.60 14.29
CA GLN A 184 -3.19 -10.82 14.72
C GLN A 184 -2.63 -9.63 15.53
N GLU A 185 -2.96 -9.56 16.81
CA GLU A 185 -2.64 -8.41 17.67
C GLU A 185 -1.13 -8.16 17.87
N GLY A 186 -0.31 -9.22 17.94
CA GLY A 186 1.15 -9.09 18.16
C GLY A 186 1.93 -8.39 17.04
N ILE A 187 1.33 -8.23 15.85
CA ILE A 187 1.97 -7.50 14.74
C ILE A 187 2.28 -6.06 15.13
N ALA A 188 1.33 -5.39 15.80
CA ALA A 188 1.46 -3.98 16.11
C ALA A 188 2.66 -3.72 17.04
N ASP A 189 2.86 -4.58 18.03
CA ASP A 189 3.97 -4.49 18.98
C ASP A 189 5.32 -4.79 18.31
N GLU A 190 5.40 -5.82 17.47
CA GLU A 190 6.59 -6.12 16.68
C GLU A 190 6.99 -4.94 15.77
N MET A 191 6.01 -4.37 15.06
CA MET A 191 6.22 -3.19 14.22
C MET A 191 6.68 -1.99 15.05
N LYS A 192 6.14 -1.81 16.25
CA LYS A 192 6.52 -0.71 17.14
C LYS A 192 7.95 -0.85 17.65
N LEU A 193 8.34 -2.04 18.09
CA LEU A 193 9.72 -2.34 18.52
C LEU A 193 10.72 -2.08 17.40
N PHE A 194 10.38 -2.48 16.17
CA PHE A 194 11.20 -2.19 14.99
C PHE A 194 11.24 -0.68 14.67
N ALA A 195 10.10 0.00 14.70
CA ALA A 195 10.06 1.46 14.50
C ALA A 195 10.89 2.22 15.54
N ASP A 196 10.86 1.79 16.81
CA ASP A 196 11.64 2.42 17.87
C ASP A 196 13.15 2.19 17.72
N SER A 197 13.59 1.09 17.11
CA SER A 197 15.01 0.88 16.79
C SER A 197 15.54 1.83 15.71
N LEU A 198 14.66 2.41 14.89
CA LEU A 198 15.04 3.37 13.85
C LEU A 198 15.30 4.78 14.39
N LYS A 199 14.80 5.11 15.59
CA LYS A 199 15.09 6.39 16.25
C LYS A 199 16.59 6.60 16.47
N PRO A 200 17.07 7.86 16.47
CA PRO A 200 16.31 9.09 16.23
C PRO A 200 16.16 9.44 14.73
N LEU A 201 16.70 8.65 13.80
CA LEU A 201 16.79 9.02 12.37
C LEU A 201 15.41 9.23 11.72
N VAL A 202 14.45 8.38 12.05
CA VAL A 202 13.06 8.53 11.62
C VAL A 202 12.15 8.13 12.77
N ILE A 203 11.07 8.90 12.93
CA ILE A 203 10.01 8.59 13.89
C ILE A 203 8.81 8.10 13.08
N LEU A 204 8.51 6.82 13.21
CA LEU A 204 7.33 6.21 12.59
C LEU A 204 6.19 6.17 13.61
N ASP A 205 5.04 6.73 13.24
CA ASP A 205 3.86 6.82 14.08
C ASP A 205 2.56 6.71 13.27
N LYS A 206 1.43 6.72 13.97
CA LYS A 206 0.09 6.75 13.39
C LYS A 206 -0.21 8.16 12.86
N VAL A 207 -0.14 8.33 11.54
CA VAL A 207 -0.52 9.58 10.89
C VAL A 207 -2.03 9.57 10.57
N ASP A 208 -2.78 10.49 11.20
CA ASP A 208 -4.20 10.70 10.87
C ASP A 208 -4.30 11.50 9.57
N THR A 209 -4.63 10.82 8.48
CA THR A 209 -4.73 11.43 7.15
C THR A 209 -5.89 12.42 7.03
N ARG A 210 -6.88 12.39 7.94
CA ARG A 210 -7.96 13.40 7.97
C ARG A 210 -7.45 14.75 8.46
N ARG A 211 -6.39 14.75 9.28
CA ARG A 211 -5.74 15.99 9.74
C ARG A 211 -4.90 16.67 8.65
N LEU A 212 -4.65 15.97 7.54
CA LEU A 212 -3.92 16.49 6.39
C LEU A 212 -4.84 17.14 5.35
N GLN A 213 -6.17 17.01 5.47
CA GLN A 213 -7.13 17.81 4.71
C GLN A 213 -7.27 19.18 5.38
N MET A 214 -6.35 20.10 5.07
CA MET A 214 -6.53 21.55 5.28
C MET A 214 -6.85 22.22 3.96
#